data_AF-A0A9W6BI47-F1
#
_entry.id   AF-A0A9W6BI47-F1
#
_cell.length_a   1.000
_cell.length_b   1.000
_cell.length_c   1.000
_cell.angle_alpha   90.00
_cell.angle_beta   90.00
_cell.angle_gamma   90.00
#
_symmetry.space_group_name_H-M   'P 1'
#
loop_
_entity.id
_entity.type
_entity.pdbx_description
1 polymer ?
#
loop_
_entity_poly.entity_id
_entity_poly.type
_entity_poly.pdbx_seq_one_letter_code
_entity_poly.pdbx_strand_id
1 'polypeptide(L)'
;MPKTSSSKSSILSLRLLLWHCLFLDCFYCCLARRLLDDDETIDRLSQFMVAKSVINFGDVSMLKRLHEKLLAKQCLHIVVIGGSVTEGIYIQPPFNETGVWHQVFKSLLDARYPCVRNAGESGQHTMTVLAKGGCPSGYWNDLLSGSQEVVVYGADLVLADISVNDAMYLSGDPGHEAGSEVTHTDEYAADPENGPSHAEILMGLLLQRARRSTIASDLTCGGKYARAWTGTALVLVAASMARNDHVMELGELDPNSRWSVPARQLPVARHHGVPFIAPLHGMAPFDSRALKSWMWRHWFHDRVHPTPWGQRIVGLAVADWLTMVSEHLALRLPWVEARMGMVPYYCPRAPVATSQETLDKYVDGRKLDLLLAEPHPDKWADVLRTRNASSCKHWEVFDDKPGKFGLISAVAGSSCDLFVTPAELRSFRSIDVLHVHAYKTYEGMGVLGVSISAAPAAADGSCPSISSSSSSGGDSDSDKGGKSTKFKRTELGSLTMDCMWKPKITCPAKVELPFKMPEPAAAVPIRTVADLGMCLYVTLSVAQTDRAKNKVKIVLLDFHGM
;
A
#
# COMPACT_ATOMS: atom_id res chain seq x y z
N MET A 1 -69.48 32.02 -12.37
CA MET A 1 -68.23 32.76 -12.64
C MET A 1 -67.36 32.71 -11.39
N PRO A 2 -66.22 31.99 -11.38
CA PRO A 2 -65.38 31.88 -10.20
C PRO A 2 -64.28 32.95 -10.18
N LYS A 3 -63.97 33.45 -8.97
CA LYS A 3 -62.90 34.41 -8.68
C LYS A 3 -61.56 33.68 -8.57
N THR A 4 -60.57 34.13 -9.33
CA THR A 4 -59.19 33.62 -9.31
C THR A 4 -58.36 34.30 -8.21
N SER A 5 -57.95 33.53 -7.20
CA SER A 5 -56.90 33.91 -6.25
C SER A 5 -55.72 32.93 -6.37
N SER A 6 -54.65 33.31 -7.05
CA SER A 6 -53.34 32.63 -6.98
C SER A 6 -52.31 33.38 -7.83
N SER A 7 -51.42 34.16 -7.21
CA SER A 7 -50.26 34.74 -7.90
C SER A 7 -49.14 35.21 -6.95
N LYS A 8 -49.40 35.34 -5.65
CA LYS A 8 -48.39 35.84 -4.70
C LYS A 8 -47.42 34.77 -4.18
N SER A 9 -47.76 33.47 -4.29
CA SER A 9 -46.90 32.40 -3.79
C SER A 9 -45.74 32.04 -4.73
N SER A 10 -45.87 32.24 -6.04
CA SER A 10 -44.83 31.88 -7.02
C SER A 10 -43.67 32.89 -7.08
N ILE A 11 -43.94 34.17 -6.78
CA ILE A 11 -42.94 35.24 -6.81
C ILE A 11 -41.98 35.15 -5.61
N LEU A 12 -42.46 34.68 -4.45
CA LEU A 12 -41.62 34.52 -3.27
C LEU A 12 -40.61 33.37 -3.44
N SER A 13 -41.04 32.25 -4.02
CA SER A 13 -40.17 31.11 -4.32
C SER A 13 -39.10 31.45 -5.36
N LEU A 14 -39.43 32.24 -6.39
CA LEU A 14 -38.45 32.67 -7.39
C LEU A 14 -37.40 33.62 -6.82
N ARG A 15 -37.80 34.53 -5.91
CA ARG A 15 -36.88 35.46 -5.25
C ARG A 15 -35.95 34.77 -4.26
N LEU A 16 -36.43 33.74 -3.55
CA LEU A 16 -35.61 32.90 -2.67
C LEU A 16 -34.59 32.07 -3.46
N LEU A 17 -34.97 31.52 -4.61
CA LEU A 17 -34.05 30.82 -5.52
C LEU A 17 -32.98 31.76 -6.09
N LEU A 18 -33.37 32.95 -6.57
CA LEU A 18 -32.43 33.95 -7.07
C LEU A 18 -31.49 34.46 -5.97
N TRP A 19 -31.97 34.61 -4.73
CA TRP A 19 -31.12 34.95 -3.60
C TRP A 19 -30.15 33.83 -3.25
N HIS A 20 -30.56 32.57 -3.25
CA HIS A 20 -29.66 31.44 -3.01
C HIS A 20 -28.58 31.32 -4.09
N CYS A 21 -28.93 31.48 -5.37
CA CYS A 21 -27.95 31.47 -6.47
C CYS A 21 -26.94 32.62 -6.34
N LEU A 22 -27.41 33.85 -6.10
CA LEU A 22 -26.53 35.01 -5.95
C LEU A 22 -25.65 34.94 -4.70
N PHE A 23 -26.13 34.37 -3.60
CA PHE A 23 -25.35 34.27 -2.36
C PHE A 23 -24.28 33.18 -2.45
N LEU A 24 -24.59 32.04 -3.08
CA LEU A 24 -23.60 30.99 -3.35
C LEU A 24 -22.53 31.52 -4.32
N ASP A 25 -22.93 32.12 -5.44
CA ASP A 25 -21.98 32.68 -6.41
C ASP A 25 -21.11 33.78 -5.78
N CYS A 26 -21.69 34.65 -4.95
CA CYS A 26 -20.93 35.71 -4.29
C CYS A 26 -20.01 35.17 -3.18
N PHE A 27 -20.40 34.13 -2.44
CA PHE A 27 -19.55 33.48 -1.45
C PHE A 27 -18.37 32.75 -2.11
N TYR A 28 -18.62 32.00 -3.18
CA TYR A 28 -17.58 31.34 -3.97
C TYR A 28 -16.68 32.36 -4.69
N CYS A 29 -17.21 33.47 -5.21
CA CYS A 29 -16.40 34.54 -5.78
C CYS A 29 -15.56 35.27 -4.74
N CYS A 30 -16.08 35.57 -3.55
CA CYS A 30 -15.30 36.18 -2.46
C CYS A 30 -14.23 35.23 -1.91
N LEU A 31 -14.55 33.93 -1.79
CA LEU A 31 -13.59 32.91 -1.38
C LEU A 31 -12.51 32.73 -2.45
N ALA A 32 -12.89 32.61 -3.72
CA ALA A 32 -11.95 32.54 -4.83
C ALA A 32 -11.07 33.78 -4.90
N ARG A 33 -11.63 34.98 -4.71
CA ARG A 33 -10.87 36.24 -4.71
C ARG A 33 -9.90 36.33 -3.53
N ARG A 34 -10.29 35.88 -2.34
CA ARG A 34 -9.40 35.80 -1.17
C ARG A 34 -8.31 34.73 -1.35
N LEU A 35 -8.62 33.63 -2.02
CA LEU A 35 -7.68 32.58 -2.42
C LEU A 35 -6.78 32.98 -3.60
N LEU A 36 -7.11 34.05 -4.33
CA LEU A 36 -6.40 34.54 -5.51
C LEU A 36 -5.53 35.76 -5.21
N ASP A 37 -5.93 36.59 -4.24
CA ASP A 37 -5.23 37.83 -3.89
C ASP A 37 -4.15 37.61 -2.80
N ASP A 38 -4.25 36.54 -2.00
CA ASP A 38 -3.24 36.15 -1.00
C ASP A 38 -2.50 34.88 -1.46
N ASP A 39 -1.28 35.05 -2.00
CA ASP A 39 -0.23 34.00 -1.94
C ASP A 39 0.16 33.69 -0.47
N GLU A 40 -0.40 34.44 0.50
CA GLU A 40 -0.28 34.24 1.93
C GLU A 40 -1.22 33.11 2.45
N THR A 41 -0.61 31.93 2.57
CA THR A 41 -0.87 30.90 3.59
C THR A 41 -2.32 30.75 4.08
N ILE A 42 -3.09 29.87 3.42
CA ILE A 42 -4.25 29.24 4.08
C ILE A 42 -3.72 28.50 5.32
N ASP A 43 -4.05 29.01 6.50
CA ASP A 43 -3.64 28.42 7.77
C ASP A 43 -4.74 27.56 8.39
N ARG A 44 -5.98 27.65 7.89
CA ARG A 44 -7.14 26.91 8.38
C ARG A 44 -8.16 26.66 7.28
N LEU A 45 -8.78 25.48 7.32
CA LEU A 45 -9.97 25.21 6.52
C LEU A 45 -11.22 25.73 7.26
N SER A 46 -12.26 26.09 6.50
CA SER A 46 -13.56 26.36 7.12
C SER A 46 -14.12 25.08 7.74
N GLN A 47 -14.91 25.19 8.81
CA GLN A 47 -15.55 24.03 9.43
C GLN A 47 -16.39 23.21 8.44
N PHE A 48 -17.02 23.87 7.46
CA PHE A 48 -17.74 23.20 6.38
C PHE A 48 -16.82 22.35 5.51
N MET A 49 -15.67 22.90 5.09
CA MET A 49 -14.68 22.16 4.30
C MET A 49 -14.12 20.97 5.07
N VAL A 50 -13.82 21.15 6.36
CA VAL A 50 -13.36 20.05 7.23
C VAL A 50 -14.42 18.97 7.32
N ALA A 51 -15.66 19.31 7.69
CA ALA A 51 -16.76 18.36 7.83
C ALA A 51 -17.03 17.59 6.53
N LYS A 52 -17.02 18.27 5.39
CA LYS A 52 -17.24 17.65 4.07
C LYS A 52 -16.05 16.82 3.58
N SER A 53 -14.83 17.11 4.04
CA SER A 53 -13.67 16.27 3.79
C SER A 53 -13.76 14.92 4.48
N VAL A 54 -14.58 14.78 5.53
CA VAL A 54 -14.74 13.52 6.27
C VAL A 54 -15.86 12.70 5.63
N ILE A 55 -15.49 11.79 4.74
CA ILE A 55 -16.45 10.93 4.02
C ILE A 55 -16.88 9.71 4.83
N ASN A 56 -16.10 9.36 5.86
CA ASN A 56 -16.45 8.39 6.89
C ASN A 56 -15.86 8.83 8.23
N PHE A 57 -16.70 9.01 9.25
CA PHE A 57 -16.22 9.28 10.61
C PHE A 57 -15.63 8.05 11.29
N GLY A 58 -16.01 6.85 10.84
CA GLY A 58 -15.56 5.60 11.41
C GLY A 58 -16.04 5.37 12.85
N ASP A 59 -15.39 4.42 13.51
CA ASP A 59 -15.60 4.08 14.91
C ASP A 59 -14.60 4.85 15.76
N VAL A 60 -15.06 5.99 16.31
CA VAL A 60 -14.22 6.92 17.09
C VAL A 60 -13.60 6.28 18.34
N SER A 61 -14.10 5.12 18.77
CA SER A 61 -13.55 4.38 19.91
C SER A 61 -12.10 3.93 19.65
N MET A 62 -11.73 3.70 18.39
CA MET A 62 -10.37 3.42 17.94
C MET A 62 -9.39 4.57 18.26
N LEU A 63 -9.88 5.81 18.29
CA LEU A 63 -9.09 7.02 18.51
C LEU A 63 -8.98 7.42 19.99
N LYS A 64 -9.69 6.72 20.89
CA LYS A 64 -9.75 7.11 22.30
C LYS A 64 -8.38 7.04 22.99
N ARG A 65 -7.59 5.99 22.76
CA ARG A 65 -6.23 5.89 23.31
C ARG A 65 -5.33 7.04 22.83
N LEU A 66 -5.45 7.39 21.56
CA LEU A 66 -4.73 8.52 20.98
C LEU A 66 -5.14 9.83 21.65
N HIS A 67 -6.44 10.06 21.83
CA HIS A 67 -6.95 11.23 22.54
C HIS A 67 -6.47 11.31 24.00
N GLU A 68 -6.49 10.19 24.73
CA GLU A 68 -5.97 10.11 26.10
C GLU A 68 -4.48 10.49 26.16
N LYS A 69 -3.67 10.03 25.19
CA LYS A 69 -2.26 10.44 25.07
C LYS A 69 -2.10 11.95 24.81
N LEU A 70 -2.90 12.51 23.90
CA LEU A 70 -2.88 13.95 23.61
C LEU A 70 -3.22 14.79 24.86
N LEU A 71 -4.26 14.41 25.61
CA LEU A 71 -4.62 15.08 26.87
C LEU A 71 -3.51 14.97 27.93
N ALA A 72 -2.86 13.82 28.00
CA ALA A 72 -1.73 13.58 28.90
C ALA A 72 -0.41 14.21 28.41
N LYS A 73 -0.42 14.96 27.30
CA LYS A 73 0.76 15.54 26.63
C LYS A 73 1.84 14.50 26.32
N GLN A 74 1.44 13.26 26.04
CA GLN A 74 2.36 12.20 25.64
C GLN A 74 2.64 12.32 24.15
N CYS A 75 3.91 12.14 23.76
CA CYS A 75 4.27 12.15 22.36
C CYS A 75 3.66 10.95 21.65
N LEU A 76 3.24 11.19 20.41
CA LEU A 76 2.65 10.19 19.54
C LEU A 76 3.71 9.65 18.58
N HIS A 77 3.65 8.36 18.30
CA HIS A 77 4.35 7.76 17.16
C HIS A 77 3.35 7.53 16.02
N ILE A 78 3.61 8.16 14.88
CA ILE A 78 2.73 8.10 13.70
C ILE A 78 3.45 7.35 12.59
N VAL A 79 2.73 6.47 11.91
CA VAL A 79 3.19 5.83 10.68
C VAL A 79 2.35 6.36 9.53
N VAL A 80 2.98 6.74 8.44
CA VAL A 80 2.32 7.19 7.21
C VAL A 80 2.66 6.22 6.11
N ILE A 81 1.65 5.60 5.51
CA ILE A 81 1.80 4.67 4.39
C ILE A 81 1.18 5.33 3.17
N GLY A 82 1.87 5.36 2.03
CA GLY A 82 1.22 5.85 0.83
C GLY A 82 2.03 5.79 -0.45
N GLY A 83 1.44 6.31 -1.52
CA GLY A 83 2.06 6.33 -2.83
C GLY A 83 2.91 7.56 -3.11
N SER A 84 2.90 8.00 -4.36
CA SER A 84 3.73 9.12 -4.85
C SER A 84 3.32 10.48 -4.28
N VAL A 85 2.05 10.65 -3.91
CA VAL A 85 1.55 11.88 -3.29
C VAL A 85 2.13 12.03 -1.89
N THR A 86 2.14 10.94 -1.11
CA THR A 86 2.78 10.86 0.20
C THR A 86 4.31 10.90 0.11
N GLU A 87 4.92 10.35 -0.93
CA GLU A 87 6.37 10.49 -1.19
C GLU A 87 6.75 11.95 -1.50
N GLY A 88 5.77 12.79 -1.88
CA GLY A 88 6.00 14.20 -2.19
C GLY A 88 6.57 14.42 -3.58
N ILE A 89 6.24 13.58 -4.57
CA ILE A 89 6.62 13.82 -5.97
C ILE A 89 6.18 15.25 -6.37
N TYR A 90 7.11 16.02 -6.97
CA TYR A 90 7.01 17.45 -7.30
C TYR A 90 7.19 18.45 -6.14
N ILE A 91 7.42 17.99 -4.92
CA ILE A 91 7.67 18.81 -3.72
C ILE A 91 9.08 18.55 -3.13
N GLN A 92 9.72 17.45 -3.53
CA GLN A 92 11.09 17.10 -3.19
C GLN A 92 12.12 18.15 -3.68
N PRO A 93 13.36 18.14 -3.14
CA PRO A 93 14.39 19.10 -3.49
C PRO A 93 14.50 19.34 -5.01
N PRO A 94 14.57 20.61 -5.45
CA PRO A 94 14.88 21.80 -4.62
C PRO A 94 13.69 22.43 -3.86
N PHE A 95 12.47 21.86 -3.89
CA PHE A 95 11.24 22.57 -3.53
C PHE A 95 10.77 22.48 -2.05
N ASN A 96 11.69 22.27 -1.11
CA ASN A 96 11.46 22.29 0.35
C ASN A 96 10.59 21.11 0.88
N GLU A 97 11.25 20.11 1.48
CA GLU A 97 10.62 18.90 2.07
C GLU A 97 9.54 19.18 3.13
N THR A 98 9.53 20.38 3.72
CA THR A 98 8.51 20.79 4.70
C THR A 98 7.12 20.99 4.09
N GLY A 99 7.01 21.02 2.76
CA GLY A 99 5.75 21.19 2.03
C GLY A 99 4.91 19.93 1.82
N VAL A 100 5.44 18.73 2.12
CA VAL A 100 4.69 17.47 1.92
C VAL A 100 3.59 17.34 2.99
N TRP A 101 2.40 16.88 2.61
CA TRP A 101 1.20 16.95 3.45
C TRP A 101 1.38 16.37 4.85
N HIS A 102 2.12 15.28 4.99
CA HIS A 102 2.33 14.62 6.28
C HIS A 102 3.27 15.44 7.19
N GLN A 103 4.21 16.19 6.63
CA GLN A 103 5.04 17.13 7.40
C GLN A 103 4.23 18.36 7.82
N VAL A 104 3.34 18.86 6.95
CA VAL A 104 2.39 19.92 7.30
C VAL A 104 1.49 19.46 8.46
N PHE A 105 0.93 18.25 8.36
CA PHE A 105 0.15 17.63 9.44
C PHE A 105 0.96 17.53 10.74
N LYS A 106 2.20 17.02 10.69
CA LYS A 106 3.07 16.90 11.86
C LYS A 106 3.32 18.25 12.53
N SER A 107 3.66 19.27 11.75
CA SER A 107 3.91 20.61 12.27
C SER A 107 2.68 21.19 12.98
N LEU A 108 1.50 21.02 12.38
CA LEU A 108 0.23 21.45 12.98
C LEU A 108 -0.10 20.64 14.25
N LEU A 109 0.21 19.34 14.25
CA LEU A 109 0.03 18.49 15.42
C LEU A 109 0.92 18.93 16.58
N ASP A 110 2.22 19.10 16.35
CA ASP A 110 3.18 19.58 17.36
C ASP A 110 2.76 20.95 17.93
N ALA A 111 2.21 21.83 17.10
CA ALA A 111 1.74 23.15 17.52
C ALA A 111 0.45 23.08 18.36
N ARG A 112 -0.51 22.22 18.00
CA ARG A 112 -1.81 22.11 18.67
C ARG A 112 -1.76 21.25 19.93
N TYR A 113 -0.88 20.25 19.95
CA TYR A 113 -0.76 19.27 21.02
C TYR A 113 0.69 19.10 21.49
N PRO A 114 1.32 20.13 22.05
CA PRO A 114 2.70 20.04 22.50
C PRO A 114 2.86 18.90 23.52
N CYS A 115 3.84 18.02 23.28
CA CYS A 115 4.09 16.84 24.08
C CYS A 115 5.38 16.92 24.90
N VAL A 116 5.55 16.00 25.86
CA VAL A 116 6.75 15.86 26.70
C VAL A 116 7.33 14.45 26.60
N ARG A 117 8.66 14.32 26.52
CA ARG A 117 9.33 13.01 26.32
C ARG A 117 9.87 12.40 27.62
N ASN A 118 10.44 13.21 28.52
CA ASN A 118 10.94 12.81 29.85
C ASN A 118 10.93 14.02 30.80
N ALA A 119 10.55 13.83 32.07
CA ALA A 119 10.77 14.80 33.16
C ALA A 119 10.49 16.30 32.86
N GLY A 120 9.51 16.59 31.98
CA GLY A 120 9.13 17.97 31.61
C GLY A 120 9.86 18.57 30.39
N GLU A 121 10.77 17.83 29.75
CA GLU A 121 11.41 18.27 28.49
C GLU A 121 10.39 18.28 27.35
N SER A 122 10.40 19.36 26.56
CA SER A 122 9.59 19.47 25.36
C SER A 122 9.93 18.33 24.39
N GLY A 123 8.95 17.50 24.11
CA GLY A 123 9.03 16.44 23.11
C GLY A 123 8.54 16.92 21.75
N GLN A 124 8.64 16.03 20.77
CA GLN A 124 8.02 16.18 19.46
C GLN A 124 7.34 14.87 19.11
N HIS A 125 6.20 14.94 18.43
CA HIS A 125 5.61 13.75 17.82
C HIS A 125 6.60 13.18 16.79
N THR A 126 6.64 11.86 16.65
CA THR A 126 7.51 11.19 15.67
C THR A 126 6.68 10.66 14.52
N MET A 127 7.29 10.62 13.33
CA MET A 127 6.65 10.15 12.12
C MET A 127 7.58 9.23 11.33
N THR A 128 7.11 8.03 11.04
CA THR A 128 7.76 7.07 10.15
C THR A 128 6.99 7.07 8.83
N VAL A 129 7.64 7.46 7.74
CA VAL A 129 6.99 7.57 6.41
C VAL A 129 7.42 6.40 5.55
N LEU A 130 6.45 5.59 5.16
CA LEU A 130 6.57 4.44 4.26
C LEU A 130 5.85 4.82 2.97
N ALA A 131 6.57 5.50 2.08
CA ALA A 131 6.00 5.98 0.83
C ALA A 131 6.76 5.43 -0.38
N LYS A 132 6.02 4.96 -1.38
CA LYS A 132 6.60 4.49 -2.64
C LYS A 132 5.72 4.84 -3.83
N GLY A 133 6.24 5.67 -4.72
CA GLY A 133 5.56 6.14 -5.91
C GLY A 133 5.05 5.03 -6.81
N GLY A 134 3.77 5.14 -7.20
CA GLY A 134 3.10 4.19 -8.09
C GLY A 134 2.60 2.92 -7.41
N CYS A 135 2.81 2.72 -6.11
CA CYS A 135 2.49 1.45 -5.46
C CYS A 135 1.08 1.42 -4.84
N PRO A 136 0.24 0.43 -5.21
CA PRO A 136 -1.11 0.26 -4.67
C PRO A 136 -1.10 -0.44 -3.30
N SER A 137 -2.26 -0.58 -2.67
CA SER A 137 -2.46 -1.32 -1.42
C SER A 137 -1.95 -2.76 -1.48
N GLY A 138 -2.06 -3.45 -2.62
CA GLY A 138 -1.50 -4.79 -2.81
C GLY A 138 0.01 -4.87 -2.56
N TYR A 139 0.78 -3.86 -2.98
CA TYR A 139 2.22 -3.79 -2.69
C TYR A 139 2.48 -3.69 -1.18
N TRP A 140 1.69 -2.88 -0.47
CA TRP A 140 1.82 -2.72 0.98
C TRP A 140 1.40 -3.99 1.73
N ASN A 141 0.43 -4.74 1.22
CA ASN A 141 0.04 -6.03 1.79
C ASN A 141 1.22 -7.00 1.81
N ASP A 142 1.94 -7.12 0.69
CA ASP A 142 3.10 -8.01 0.59
C ASP A 142 4.29 -7.52 1.43
N LEU A 143 4.53 -6.21 1.44
CA LEU A 143 5.64 -5.63 2.20
C LEU A 143 5.42 -5.79 3.72
N LEU A 144 4.20 -5.57 4.20
CA LEU A 144 3.84 -5.62 5.61
C LEU A 144 3.50 -7.02 6.10
N SER A 145 3.20 -7.97 5.20
CA SER A 145 2.96 -9.36 5.55
C SER A 145 4.12 -9.93 6.35
N GLY A 146 3.84 -10.35 7.57
CA GLY A 146 4.81 -10.91 8.51
C GLY A 146 5.81 -9.94 9.13
N SER A 147 5.85 -8.68 8.68
CA SER A 147 6.72 -7.61 9.20
C SER A 147 5.95 -6.51 9.95
N GLN A 148 4.61 -6.55 9.94
CA GLN A 148 3.73 -5.54 10.52
C GLN A 148 4.01 -5.29 12.01
N GLU A 149 4.45 -6.31 12.75
CA GLU A 149 4.78 -6.18 14.18
C GLU A 149 6.04 -5.32 14.42
N VAL A 150 6.93 -5.25 13.45
CA VAL A 150 8.16 -4.45 13.53
C VAL A 150 7.91 -3.04 13.01
N VAL A 151 7.13 -2.94 11.93
CA VAL A 151 6.96 -1.70 11.17
C VAL A 151 5.86 -0.82 11.75
N VAL A 152 4.77 -1.42 12.24
CA VAL A 152 3.55 -0.70 12.61
C VAL A 152 3.22 -0.84 14.10
N TYR A 153 3.54 -1.97 14.74
CA TYR A 153 3.15 -2.14 16.15
C TYR A 153 3.93 -1.18 17.04
N GLY A 154 3.20 -0.52 17.94
CA GLY A 154 3.71 0.58 18.76
C GLY A 154 3.33 1.96 18.22
N ALA A 155 2.91 2.07 16.95
CA ALA A 155 2.32 3.29 16.44
C ALA A 155 1.00 3.60 17.13
N ASP A 156 0.77 4.87 17.41
CA ASP A 156 -0.49 5.39 17.93
C ASP A 156 -1.50 5.67 16.82
N LEU A 157 -1.00 6.08 15.66
CA LEU A 157 -1.77 6.44 14.47
C LEU A 157 -1.08 5.94 13.21
N VAL A 158 -1.86 5.35 12.32
CA VAL A 158 -1.48 5.07 10.94
C VAL A 158 -2.35 5.90 10.01
N LEU A 159 -1.71 6.67 9.13
CA LEU A 159 -2.36 7.39 8.04
C LEU A 159 -2.05 6.65 6.73
N ALA A 160 -3.06 6.14 6.04
CA ALA A 160 -2.88 5.36 4.81
C ALA A 160 -3.45 6.08 3.58
N ASP A 161 -2.57 6.53 2.69
CA ASP A 161 -2.86 7.20 1.42
C ASP A 161 -2.57 6.27 0.22
N ILE A 162 -3.56 5.43 -0.07
CA ILE A 162 -3.48 4.39 -1.11
C ILE A 162 -4.48 4.58 -2.25
N SER A 163 -5.44 5.49 -2.11
CA SER A 163 -6.62 5.54 -2.98
C SER A 163 -6.29 5.87 -4.45
N VAL A 164 -5.40 6.83 -4.71
CA VAL A 164 -5.07 7.22 -6.09
C VAL A 164 -4.25 6.15 -6.81
N ASN A 165 -3.39 5.42 -6.10
CA ASN A 165 -2.57 4.36 -6.70
C ASN A 165 -3.39 3.10 -6.99
N ASP A 166 -4.32 2.75 -6.10
CA ASP A 166 -5.32 1.73 -6.37
C ASP A 166 -6.16 2.11 -7.60
N ALA A 167 -6.51 3.39 -7.79
CA ALA A 167 -7.26 3.84 -8.96
C ALA A 167 -6.48 3.68 -10.27
N MET A 168 -5.21 4.08 -10.26
CA MET A 168 -4.33 3.91 -11.41
C MET A 168 -4.12 2.42 -11.75
N TYR A 169 -3.99 1.56 -10.74
CA TYR A 169 -3.87 0.12 -10.94
C TYR A 169 -5.14 -0.49 -11.52
N LEU A 170 -6.32 -0.12 -10.99
CA LEU A 170 -7.61 -0.66 -11.42
C LEU A 170 -8.11 -0.13 -12.77
N SER A 171 -7.66 1.05 -13.19
CA SER A 171 -8.09 1.65 -14.46
C SER A 171 -7.36 1.10 -15.67
N GLY A 172 -6.22 0.42 -15.47
CA GLY A 172 -5.32 -0.01 -16.54
C GLY A 172 -4.77 1.16 -17.37
N ASP A 173 -4.99 2.40 -16.94
CA ASP A 173 -4.67 3.63 -17.67
C ASP A 173 -3.25 4.07 -17.30
N PRO A 174 -2.26 3.96 -18.21
CA PRO A 174 -0.95 4.55 -17.99
C PRO A 174 -1.08 6.05 -17.86
N GLY A 175 -1.01 6.54 -16.63
CA GLY A 175 -0.57 7.91 -16.41
C GLY A 175 0.72 8.18 -17.21
N HIS A 176 0.71 9.26 -17.99
CA HIS A 176 1.82 9.81 -18.80
C HIS A 176 1.94 9.35 -20.26
N GLU A 177 0.99 9.74 -21.11
CA GLU A 177 1.23 10.72 -22.18
C GLU A 177 -0.08 11.10 -22.88
N ALA A 178 -0.29 12.40 -23.08
CA ALA A 178 -1.33 12.87 -23.97
C ALA A 178 -0.90 12.55 -25.42
N GLY A 179 -1.44 11.49 -26.03
CA GLY A 179 -1.36 11.36 -27.48
C GLY A 179 -1.34 9.99 -28.14
N SER A 180 -1.34 8.85 -27.44
CA SER A 180 -1.44 7.54 -28.14
C SER A 180 -2.74 6.81 -27.83
N GLU A 181 -3.58 6.65 -28.85
CA GLU A 181 -4.63 5.65 -28.90
C GLU A 181 -3.96 4.26 -28.85
N VAL A 182 -3.95 3.64 -27.68
CA VAL A 182 -3.52 2.25 -27.54
C VAL A 182 -4.74 1.39 -27.30
N THR A 183 -5.03 0.52 -28.26
CA THR A 183 -6.01 -0.56 -28.15
C THR A 183 -5.55 -1.55 -27.07
N HIS A 184 -6.34 -1.66 -25.99
CA HIS A 184 -6.12 -2.60 -24.89
C HIS A 184 -6.20 -4.05 -25.39
N THR A 185 -5.20 -4.86 -25.04
CA THR A 185 -5.24 -6.33 -25.15
C THR A 185 -5.50 -6.89 -23.75
N ASP A 186 -6.49 -7.78 -23.65
CA ASP A 186 -7.22 -8.28 -22.48
C ASP A 186 -6.43 -9.02 -21.38
N GLU A 187 -5.10 -8.96 -21.36
CA GLU A 187 -4.30 -9.91 -20.57
C GLU A 187 -4.10 -9.52 -19.09
N TYR A 188 -4.50 -8.30 -18.72
CA TYR A 188 -4.74 -7.88 -17.34
C TYR A 188 -6.02 -7.09 -17.31
N ALA A 189 -7.16 -7.79 -17.34
CA ALA A 189 -8.38 -7.23 -16.79
C ALA A 189 -8.03 -6.83 -15.35
N ALA A 190 -7.83 -5.54 -15.13
CA ALA A 190 -7.70 -4.96 -13.83
C ALA A 190 -8.99 -5.32 -13.10
N ASP A 191 -8.97 -6.41 -12.33
CA ASP A 191 -10.16 -6.95 -11.71
C ASP A 191 -10.66 -5.90 -10.72
N PRO A 192 -11.75 -5.17 -11.06
CA PRO A 192 -12.25 -4.09 -10.24
C PRO A 192 -12.70 -4.62 -8.87
N GLU A 193 -12.94 -5.93 -8.73
CA GLU A 193 -13.32 -6.61 -7.49
C GLU A 193 -12.14 -6.72 -6.50
N ASN A 194 -10.89 -6.67 -6.96
CA ASN A 194 -9.73 -6.84 -6.09
C ASN A 194 -9.33 -5.58 -5.30
N GLY A 195 -9.77 -4.39 -5.72
CA GLY A 195 -9.50 -3.14 -5.00
C GLY A 195 -9.98 -3.15 -3.54
N PRO A 196 -11.28 -3.41 -3.29
CA PRO A 196 -11.82 -3.59 -1.94
C PRO A 196 -11.10 -4.68 -1.14
N SER A 197 -10.76 -5.82 -1.77
CA SER A 197 -10.04 -6.93 -1.11
C SER A 197 -8.65 -6.51 -0.65
N HIS A 198 -7.86 -5.83 -1.48
CA HIS A 198 -6.54 -5.35 -1.09
C HIS A 198 -6.59 -4.30 0.03
N ALA A 199 -7.55 -3.37 -0.04
CA ALA A 199 -7.74 -2.39 1.02
C ALA A 199 -8.14 -3.07 2.34
N GLU A 200 -8.98 -4.11 2.29
CA GLU A 200 -9.37 -4.87 3.48
C GLU A 200 -8.21 -5.65 4.10
N ILE A 201 -7.38 -6.30 3.26
CA ILE A 201 -6.18 -6.98 3.73
C ILE A 201 -5.24 -5.98 4.41
N LEU A 202 -5.04 -4.79 3.83
CA LEU A 202 -4.20 -3.75 4.44
C LEU A 202 -4.76 -3.29 5.78
N MET A 203 -6.06 -3.00 5.86
CA MET A 203 -6.71 -2.65 7.13
C MET A 203 -6.54 -3.75 8.17
N GLY A 204 -6.69 -5.02 7.77
CA GLY A 204 -6.47 -6.16 8.63
C GLY A 204 -5.04 -6.23 9.16
N LEU A 205 -4.02 -6.05 8.32
CA LEU A 205 -2.61 -6.00 8.72
C LEU A 205 -2.32 -4.89 9.74
N LEU A 206 -2.97 -3.74 9.59
CA LEU A 206 -2.74 -2.55 10.42
C LEU A 206 -3.54 -2.58 11.74
N LEU A 207 -4.72 -3.21 11.74
CA LEU A 207 -5.62 -3.24 12.90
C LEU A 207 -5.54 -4.54 13.72
N GLN A 208 -5.13 -5.65 13.11
CA GLN A 208 -5.21 -6.97 13.75
C GLN A 208 -3.83 -7.46 14.19
N ARG A 209 -3.80 -8.04 15.40
CA ARG A 209 -2.63 -8.80 15.85
C ARG A 209 -2.52 -10.14 15.14
N ALA A 210 -1.30 -10.53 14.80
CA ALA A 210 -1.00 -11.90 14.40
C ALA A 210 -1.28 -12.85 15.58
N ARG A 211 -1.84 -14.03 15.33
CA ARG A 211 -2.14 -15.03 16.38
C ARG A 211 -0.88 -15.53 17.10
N ARG A 212 0.26 -15.44 16.42
CA ARG A 212 1.58 -15.79 16.96
C ARG A 212 2.18 -14.72 17.87
N SER A 213 1.58 -13.53 17.95
CA SER A 213 2.10 -12.43 18.75
C SER A 213 2.16 -12.84 20.21
N THR A 214 3.33 -12.77 20.83
CA THR A 214 3.53 -13.11 22.25
C THR A 214 3.10 -12.00 23.19
N ILE A 215 2.68 -10.85 22.65
CA ILE A 215 2.25 -9.70 23.43
C ILE A 215 0.87 -10.02 24.03
N ALA A 216 0.86 -10.32 25.33
CA ALA A 216 -0.36 -10.49 26.10
C ALA A 216 -1.31 -9.31 25.86
N SER A 217 -2.58 -9.61 25.56
CA SER A 217 -3.60 -8.59 25.46
C SER A 217 -4.74 -8.94 26.41
N ASP A 218 -5.01 -8.05 27.36
CA ASP A 218 -6.19 -8.12 28.22
C ASP A 218 -7.48 -7.73 27.45
N LEU A 219 -7.34 -7.36 26.17
CA LEU A 219 -8.39 -6.82 25.31
C LEU A 219 -8.84 -7.87 24.29
N THR A 220 -9.52 -8.92 24.76
CA THR A 220 -10.14 -9.90 23.86
C THR A 220 -11.55 -9.44 23.47
N CYS A 221 -11.84 -9.42 22.17
CA CYS A 221 -13.21 -9.30 21.69
C CYS A 221 -13.89 -10.66 21.86
N GLY A 222 -15.12 -10.71 22.38
CA GLY A 222 -15.80 -11.98 22.70
C GLY A 222 -16.37 -12.75 21.50
N GLY A 223 -15.57 -13.03 20.45
CA GLY A 223 -16.07 -13.66 19.22
C GLY A 223 -15.14 -14.72 18.59
N LYS A 224 -15.71 -15.60 17.77
CA LYS A 224 -15.01 -16.71 17.08
C LYS A 224 -13.89 -16.26 16.10
N TYR A 225 -13.93 -14.99 15.69
CA TYR A 225 -12.96 -14.34 14.79
C TYR A 225 -12.14 -13.25 15.51
N ALA A 226 -12.21 -13.20 16.84
CA ALA A 226 -11.62 -12.12 17.61
C ALA A 226 -10.09 -12.20 17.61
N ARG A 227 -9.48 -11.47 16.69
CA ARG A 227 -8.10 -11.05 16.83
C ARG A 227 -8.04 -9.88 17.80
N ALA A 228 -6.98 -9.83 18.59
CA ALA A 228 -6.70 -8.66 19.41
C ALA A 228 -6.43 -7.47 18.48
N TRP A 229 -6.96 -6.31 18.87
CA TRP A 229 -6.60 -5.05 18.22
C TRP A 229 -5.14 -4.72 18.51
N THR A 230 -4.43 -4.16 17.54
CA THR A 230 -3.04 -3.69 17.71
C THR A 230 -2.93 -2.61 18.79
N GLY A 231 -4.00 -1.85 19.01
CA GLY A 231 -4.01 -0.64 19.85
C GLY A 231 -3.64 0.62 19.07
N THR A 232 -3.55 0.51 17.74
CA THR A 232 -3.21 1.57 16.79
C THR A 232 -4.47 2.06 16.09
N ALA A 233 -4.63 3.38 16.00
CA ALA A 233 -5.69 3.96 15.19
C ALA A 233 -5.30 3.98 13.71
N LEU A 234 -6.23 3.67 12.82
CA LEU A 234 -6.05 3.73 11.37
C LEU A 234 -6.97 4.80 10.79
N VAL A 235 -6.45 5.60 9.86
CA VAL A 235 -7.21 6.56 9.07
C VAL A 235 -6.83 6.39 7.61
N LEU A 236 -7.83 6.24 6.75
CA LEU A 236 -7.61 6.37 5.30
C LEU A 236 -7.60 7.85 4.92
N VAL A 237 -6.65 8.23 4.06
CA VAL A 237 -6.53 9.58 3.52
C VAL A 237 -6.51 9.47 2.00
N ALA A 238 -7.51 10.00 1.31
CA ALA A 238 -7.44 10.21 -0.13
C ALA A 238 -6.74 11.54 -0.38
N ALA A 239 -5.41 11.57 -0.23
CA ALA A 239 -4.62 12.81 -0.33
C ALA A 239 -4.72 13.45 -1.72
N SER A 240 -5.02 12.64 -2.73
CA SER A 240 -5.40 13.12 -4.05
C SER A 240 -6.39 12.17 -4.73
N MET A 241 -6.99 12.65 -5.81
CA MET A 241 -7.81 11.88 -6.74
C MET A 241 -7.40 12.26 -8.17
N ALA A 242 -7.66 11.38 -9.14
CA ALA A 242 -7.33 11.72 -10.52
C ALA A 242 -8.15 12.93 -11.00
N ARG A 243 -7.53 13.80 -11.79
CA ARG A 243 -8.12 15.03 -12.36
C ARG A 243 -9.45 14.81 -13.09
N ASN A 244 -9.69 13.60 -13.58
CA ASN A 244 -10.89 13.20 -14.31
C ASN A 244 -11.98 12.57 -13.43
N ASP A 245 -11.82 12.57 -12.09
CA ASP A 245 -12.84 11.99 -11.22
C ASP A 245 -14.10 12.88 -11.15
N HIS A 246 -15.27 12.24 -11.21
CA HIS A 246 -16.59 12.89 -11.20
C HIS A 246 -16.86 13.71 -9.93
N VAL A 247 -16.12 13.41 -8.87
CA VAL A 247 -16.03 14.22 -7.65
C VAL A 247 -15.85 15.71 -7.94
N MET A 248 -15.06 16.05 -8.95
CA MET A 248 -14.81 17.45 -9.31
C MET A 248 -16.07 18.17 -9.80
N GLU A 249 -16.98 17.45 -10.44
CA GLU A 249 -18.18 18.00 -11.06
C GLU A 249 -19.40 17.92 -10.15
N LEU A 250 -19.58 16.77 -9.49
CA LEU A 250 -20.77 16.47 -8.71
C LEU A 250 -20.57 16.70 -7.21
N GLY A 251 -19.31 16.76 -6.74
CA GLY A 251 -19.01 16.76 -5.31
C GLY A 251 -19.37 15.45 -4.60
N GLU A 252 -19.67 14.40 -5.37
CA GLU A 252 -20.07 13.08 -4.91
C GLU A 252 -19.12 12.01 -5.45
N LEU A 253 -18.99 10.92 -4.68
CA LEU A 253 -18.28 9.73 -5.12
C LEU A 253 -19.15 8.94 -6.11
N ASP A 254 -18.66 8.73 -7.32
CA ASP A 254 -19.31 7.87 -8.29
C ASP A 254 -18.73 6.45 -8.21
N PRO A 255 -19.46 5.46 -7.67
CA PRO A 255 -18.96 4.09 -7.59
C PRO A 255 -18.68 3.45 -8.96
N ASN A 256 -19.28 3.98 -10.04
CA ASN A 256 -19.06 3.50 -11.40
C ASN A 256 -17.80 4.09 -12.04
N SER A 257 -17.28 5.19 -11.50
CA SER A 257 -16.03 5.80 -11.94
C SER A 257 -14.87 4.87 -11.60
N ARG A 258 -14.10 4.48 -12.61
CA ARG A 258 -12.82 3.77 -12.41
C ARG A 258 -11.80 4.58 -11.60
N TRP A 259 -11.97 5.89 -11.54
CA TRP A 259 -11.10 6.82 -10.81
C TRP A 259 -11.54 7.06 -9.37
N SER A 260 -12.80 6.74 -9.04
CA SER A 260 -13.35 6.95 -7.69
C SER A 260 -13.08 5.73 -6.79
N VAL A 261 -11.82 5.38 -6.62
CA VAL A 261 -11.43 4.32 -5.67
C VAL A 261 -11.87 4.59 -4.24
N PRO A 262 -11.92 5.84 -3.74
CA PRO A 262 -12.56 6.09 -2.46
C PRO A 262 -14.00 5.54 -2.39
N ALA A 263 -14.77 5.55 -3.49
CA ALA A 263 -16.10 4.94 -3.54
C ALA A 263 -16.08 3.42 -3.34
N ARG A 264 -15.00 2.74 -3.77
CA ARG A 264 -14.81 1.29 -3.63
C ARG A 264 -14.21 0.90 -2.28
N GLN A 265 -13.33 1.75 -1.72
CA GLN A 265 -12.74 1.55 -0.40
C GLN A 265 -13.71 1.92 0.74
N LEU A 266 -14.64 2.85 0.51
CA LEU A 266 -15.55 3.37 1.52
C LEU A 266 -16.46 2.30 2.17
N PRO A 267 -17.07 1.34 1.45
CA PRO A 267 -17.82 0.25 2.07
C PRO A 267 -16.99 -0.57 3.06
N VAL A 268 -15.74 -0.90 2.70
CA VAL A 268 -14.80 -1.63 3.55
C VAL A 268 -14.39 -0.79 4.76
N ALA A 269 -14.07 0.50 4.54
CA ALA A 269 -13.74 1.42 5.63
C ALA A 269 -14.91 1.61 6.61
N ARG A 270 -16.14 1.71 6.12
CA ARG A 270 -17.36 1.75 6.95
C ARG A 270 -17.53 0.47 7.75
N HIS A 271 -17.39 -0.68 7.09
CA HIS A 271 -17.48 -1.98 7.75
C HIS A 271 -16.46 -2.09 8.89
N HIS A 272 -15.19 -1.74 8.67
CA HIS A 272 -14.15 -1.77 9.71
C HIS A 272 -14.14 -0.57 10.64
N GLY A 273 -15.01 0.43 10.43
CA GLY A 273 -15.06 1.64 11.26
C GLY A 273 -13.78 2.46 11.15
N VAL A 274 -13.12 2.44 10.00
CA VAL A 274 -11.91 3.21 9.71
C VAL A 274 -12.33 4.59 9.20
N PRO A 275 -11.99 5.69 9.89
CA PRO A 275 -12.20 7.04 9.38
C PRO A 275 -11.57 7.23 7.99
N PHE A 276 -12.23 7.99 7.14
CA PHE A 276 -11.77 8.23 5.77
C PHE A 276 -11.93 9.72 5.43
N ILE A 277 -10.80 10.36 5.14
CA ILE A 277 -10.69 11.78 4.84
C ILE A 277 -10.33 11.96 3.36
N ALA A 278 -11.11 12.74 2.63
CA ALA A 278 -10.91 13.10 1.23
C ALA A 278 -10.97 14.63 1.07
N PRO A 279 -9.85 15.36 1.22
CA PRO A 279 -9.83 16.82 1.25
C PRO A 279 -10.44 17.49 0.01
N LEU A 280 -10.29 16.87 -1.17
CA LEU A 280 -10.84 17.39 -2.42
C LEU A 280 -12.39 17.40 -2.41
N HIS A 281 -13.05 16.49 -1.68
CA HIS A 281 -14.50 16.56 -1.48
C HIS A 281 -14.91 17.77 -0.65
N GLY A 282 -14.10 18.14 0.34
CA GLY A 282 -14.35 19.28 1.19
C GLY A 282 -14.44 20.59 0.42
N MET A 283 -13.71 20.68 -0.70
CA MET A 283 -13.65 21.88 -1.54
C MET A 283 -14.60 21.83 -2.74
N ALA A 284 -14.95 20.64 -3.22
CA ALA A 284 -15.91 20.43 -4.31
C ALA A 284 -17.35 20.82 -3.88
N PRO A 285 -18.34 20.96 -4.79
CA PRO A 285 -18.25 20.82 -6.25
C PRO A 285 -17.58 22.02 -6.92
N PHE A 286 -17.02 21.80 -8.10
CA PHE A 286 -16.57 22.85 -9.01
C PHE A 286 -17.48 22.81 -10.24
N ASP A 287 -18.65 23.41 -10.11
CA ASP A 287 -19.74 23.34 -11.10
C ASP A 287 -19.43 24.10 -12.40
N SER A 288 -18.67 25.20 -12.32
CA SER A 288 -18.31 26.03 -13.48
C SER A 288 -16.95 25.65 -14.09
N ARG A 289 -16.81 25.89 -15.41
CA ARG A 289 -15.52 25.72 -16.13
C ARG A 289 -14.40 26.55 -15.50
N ALA A 290 -14.71 27.74 -15.00
CA ALA A 290 -13.73 28.63 -14.36
C ALA A 290 -13.21 28.04 -13.05
N LEU A 291 -14.09 27.53 -12.19
CA LEU A 291 -13.71 26.87 -10.94
C LEU A 291 -12.92 25.58 -11.18
N LYS A 292 -13.33 24.75 -12.16
CA LYS A 292 -12.55 23.56 -12.56
C LYS A 292 -11.15 23.95 -13.04
N SER A 293 -11.04 24.97 -13.90
CA SER A 293 -9.75 25.43 -14.41
C SER A 293 -8.87 26.07 -13.33
N TRP A 294 -9.46 26.74 -12.34
CA TRP A 294 -8.74 27.24 -11.18
C TRP A 294 -8.22 26.07 -10.34
N MET A 295 -9.09 25.14 -9.95
CA MET A 295 -8.72 23.98 -9.16
C MET A 295 -7.64 23.14 -9.85
N TRP A 296 -7.73 22.93 -11.16
CA TRP A 296 -6.69 22.23 -11.92
C TRP A 296 -5.32 22.91 -11.89
N ARG A 297 -5.29 24.25 -11.94
CA ARG A 297 -4.03 25.01 -11.91
C ARG A 297 -3.42 25.08 -10.51
N HIS A 298 -4.26 25.16 -9.49
CA HIS A 298 -3.80 25.40 -8.12
C HIS A 298 -3.66 24.13 -7.30
N TRP A 299 -4.44 23.09 -7.54
CA TRP A 299 -4.32 21.81 -6.81
C TRP A 299 -3.37 20.84 -7.47
N PHE A 300 -3.36 20.70 -8.80
CA PHE A 300 -2.59 19.64 -9.45
C PHE A 300 -1.34 20.16 -10.15
N HIS A 301 -0.20 19.53 -9.92
CA HIS A 301 0.99 19.69 -10.76
C HIS A 301 0.83 18.91 -12.07
N ASP A 302 0.16 17.75 -12.03
CA ASP A 302 -0.15 16.94 -13.21
C ASP A 302 -1.62 16.44 -13.21
N ARG A 303 -1.89 15.15 -13.43
CA ARG A 303 -3.25 14.60 -13.34
C ARG A 303 -3.59 14.05 -11.96
N VAL A 304 -2.61 13.84 -11.08
CA VAL A 304 -2.81 13.13 -9.80
C VAL A 304 -2.02 13.73 -8.64
N HIS A 305 -0.88 14.38 -8.90
CA HIS A 305 -0.01 14.89 -7.85
C HIS A 305 -0.41 16.31 -7.44
N PRO A 306 -0.64 16.57 -6.15
CA PRO A 306 -0.94 17.91 -5.69
C PRO A 306 0.27 18.86 -5.79
N THR A 307 0.01 20.15 -6.02
CA THR A 307 0.96 21.25 -5.85
C THR A 307 1.31 21.44 -4.37
N PRO A 308 2.28 22.31 -4.02
CA PRO A 308 2.53 22.67 -2.61
C PRO A 308 1.27 23.17 -1.88
N TRP A 309 0.41 23.91 -2.58
CA TRP A 309 -0.86 24.36 -2.03
C TRP A 309 -1.80 23.19 -1.73
N GLY A 310 -1.98 22.26 -2.67
CA GLY A 310 -2.81 21.07 -2.47
C GLY A 310 -2.29 20.18 -1.33
N GLN A 311 -0.97 19.96 -1.25
CA GLN A 311 -0.33 19.23 -0.14
C GLN A 311 -0.62 19.88 1.22
N ARG A 312 -0.53 21.22 1.31
CA ARG A 312 -0.86 21.95 2.53
C ARG A 312 -2.32 21.74 2.94
N ILE A 313 -3.26 21.81 2.00
CA ILE A 313 -4.68 21.55 2.27
C ILE A 313 -4.92 20.14 2.80
N VAL A 314 -4.24 19.13 2.25
CA VAL A 314 -4.33 17.75 2.76
C VAL A 314 -3.87 17.69 4.23
N GLY A 315 -2.70 18.27 4.54
CA GLY A 315 -2.18 18.32 5.90
C GLY A 315 -3.13 19.03 6.88
N LEU A 316 -3.72 20.15 6.46
CA LEU A 316 -4.72 20.90 7.23
C LEU A 316 -5.98 20.08 7.49
N ALA A 317 -6.52 19.43 6.47
CA ALA A 317 -7.74 18.62 6.59
C ALA A 317 -7.58 17.48 7.60
N VAL A 318 -6.43 16.79 7.58
CA VAL A 318 -6.13 15.72 8.54
C VAL A 318 -5.94 16.28 9.96
N ALA A 319 -5.23 17.41 10.12
CA ALA A 319 -5.03 18.05 11.41
C ALA A 319 -6.35 18.56 12.03
N ASP A 320 -7.18 19.23 11.23
CA ASP A 320 -8.47 19.78 11.66
C ASP A 320 -9.47 18.68 12.00
N TRP A 321 -9.48 17.58 11.22
CA TRP A 321 -10.27 16.39 11.56
C TRP A 321 -9.86 15.81 12.91
N LEU A 322 -8.55 15.67 13.17
CA LEU A 322 -8.06 15.13 14.42
C LEU A 322 -8.46 16.02 15.61
N THR A 323 -8.38 17.35 15.44
CA THR A 323 -8.85 18.30 16.45
C THR A 323 -10.35 18.13 16.72
N MET A 324 -11.17 18.09 15.68
CA MET A 324 -12.61 17.87 15.80
C MET A 324 -12.96 16.57 16.52
N VAL A 325 -12.28 15.45 16.19
CA VAL A 325 -12.53 14.17 16.86
C VAL A 325 -12.07 14.19 18.32
N SER A 326 -10.92 14.80 18.60
CA SER A 326 -10.42 14.97 19.98
C SER A 326 -11.40 15.79 20.83
N GLU A 327 -11.94 16.89 20.29
CA GLU A 327 -12.97 17.69 20.97
C GLU A 327 -14.25 16.89 21.19
N HIS A 328 -14.67 16.09 20.20
CA HIS A 328 -15.83 15.22 20.33
C HIS A 328 -15.66 14.17 21.43
N LEU A 329 -14.48 13.53 21.52
CA LEU A 329 -14.17 12.56 22.58
C LEU A 329 -14.11 13.20 23.98
N ALA A 330 -13.72 14.47 24.06
CA ALA A 330 -13.68 15.22 25.32
C ALA A 330 -15.09 15.48 25.90
N LEU A 331 -16.15 15.42 25.09
CA LEU A 331 -17.53 15.59 25.55
C LEU A 331 -18.05 14.45 26.46
N ARG A 332 -17.29 13.35 26.61
CA ARG A 332 -17.61 12.20 27.47
C ARG A 332 -19.06 11.72 27.36
N LEU A 333 -19.54 11.59 26.13
CA LEU A 333 -20.94 11.29 25.88
C LEU A 333 -21.33 9.93 26.50
N PRO A 334 -22.56 9.77 27.05
CA PRO A 334 -22.93 8.62 27.89
C PRO A 334 -22.78 7.24 27.21
N TRP A 335 -22.94 7.17 25.89
CA TRP A 335 -22.75 5.92 25.13
C TRP A 335 -21.27 5.53 24.98
N VAL A 336 -20.36 6.48 25.19
CA VAL A 336 -18.93 6.24 25.25
C VAL A 336 -18.58 5.67 26.62
N GLU A 337 -19.12 6.24 27.71
CA GLU A 337 -18.85 5.81 29.10
C GLU A 337 -19.49 4.47 29.48
N ALA A 338 -20.72 4.19 29.04
CA ALA A 338 -21.44 2.95 29.40
C ALA A 338 -20.77 1.66 28.88
N ARG A 339 -19.83 1.76 27.92
CA ARG A 339 -19.01 0.63 27.44
C ARG A 339 -17.64 0.53 28.10
N MET A 340 -17.19 1.54 28.86
CA MET A 340 -15.82 1.64 29.38
C MET A 340 -15.50 0.70 30.53
N GLY A 341 -16.50 0.07 31.15
CA GLY A 341 -16.28 -0.92 32.20
C GLY A 341 -16.01 -2.35 31.70
N MET A 342 -16.30 -2.68 30.44
CA MET A 342 -16.28 -4.07 29.96
C MET A 342 -15.91 -4.29 28.47
N VAL A 343 -15.71 -3.27 27.64
CA VAL A 343 -15.55 -3.47 26.19
C VAL A 343 -14.16 -2.99 25.73
N PRO A 344 -13.42 -3.77 24.92
CA PRO A 344 -12.20 -3.27 24.31
C PRO A 344 -12.48 -2.01 23.49
N TYR A 345 -11.55 -1.06 23.54
CA TYR A 345 -11.62 0.25 22.90
C TYR A 345 -11.99 0.19 21.42
N TYR A 346 -11.66 -0.88 20.71
CA TYR A 346 -12.12 -1.17 19.35
C TYR A 346 -12.04 -2.69 19.15
N CYS A 347 -12.97 -3.25 18.37
CA CYS A 347 -12.95 -4.66 17.99
C CYS A 347 -12.77 -4.83 16.48
N PRO A 348 -11.68 -5.49 16.04
CA PRO A 348 -11.54 -5.86 14.64
C PRO A 348 -12.69 -6.76 14.20
N ARG A 349 -13.15 -6.54 12.98
CA ARG A 349 -14.31 -7.23 12.40
C ARG A 349 -13.84 -8.29 11.40
N ALA A 350 -14.69 -9.29 11.16
CA ALA A 350 -14.47 -10.28 10.11
C ALA A 350 -14.45 -9.58 8.73
N PRO A 351 -13.67 -10.06 7.76
CA PRO A 351 -13.60 -9.45 6.43
C PRO A 351 -14.92 -9.61 5.66
N VAL A 352 -15.20 -8.67 4.75
CA VAL A 352 -16.40 -8.62 3.88
C VAL A 352 -16.07 -8.56 2.39
N ALA A 353 -14.86 -8.15 2.02
CA ALA A 353 -14.36 -8.05 0.66
C ALA A 353 -13.32 -9.13 0.32
N THR A 354 -12.72 -9.77 1.33
CA THR A 354 -11.81 -10.91 1.18
C THR A 354 -12.25 -12.09 2.04
N SER A 355 -11.72 -13.29 1.75
CA SER A 355 -11.99 -14.45 2.60
C SER A 355 -11.19 -14.37 3.91
N GLN A 356 -11.74 -14.92 5.00
CA GLN A 356 -10.99 -15.00 6.27
C GLN A 356 -9.67 -15.77 6.10
N GLU A 357 -9.65 -16.81 5.26
CA GLU A 357 -8.44 -17.58 4.97
C GLU A 357 -7.37 -16.69 4.30
N THR A 358 -7.75 -15.94 3.27
CA THR A 358 -6.85 -15.01 2.59
C THR A 358 -6.31 -13.97 3.57
N LEU A 359 -7.18 -13.34 4.38
CA LEU A 359 -6.73 -12.39 5.38
C LEU A 359 -5.76 -13.02 6.39
N ASP A 360 -6.07 -14.23 6.88
CA ASP A 360 -5.22 -14.96 7.80
C ASP A 360 -3.85 -15.25 7.19
N LYS A 361 -3.75 -15.56 5.88
CA LYS A 361 -2.48 -15.76 5.18
C LYS A 361 -1.58 -14.52 5.19
N TYR A 362 -2.13 -13.31 5.21
CA TYR A 362 -1.32 -12.08 5.31
C TYR A 362 -1.03 -11.72 6.77
N VAL A 363 -2.03 -11.77 7.64
CA VAL A 363 -1.89 -11.33 9.04
C VAL A 363 -1.08 -12.34 9.87
N ASP A 364 -1.34 -13.64 9.72
CA ASP A 364 -0.57 -14.70 10.39
C ASP A 364 0.59 -15.21 9.54
N GLY A 365 0.66 -14.79 8.28
CA GLY A 365 1.67 -15.19 7.33
C GLY A 365 3.08 -14.95 7.83
N ARG A 366 3.96 -15.90 7.58
CA ARG A 366 5.40 -15.68 7.62
C ARG A 366 5.85 -15.35 6.21
N LYS A 367 6.87 -14.52 6.17
CA LYS A 367 7.53 -14.11 4.94
C LYS A 367 8.98 -14.52 5.03
N LEU A 368 9.49 -15.13 3.96
CA LEU A 368 10.91 -15.40 3.80
C LEU A 368 11.40 -14.62 2.59
N ASP A 369 12.05 -13.48 2.84
CA ASP A 369 12.67 -12.69 1.79
C ASP A 369 13.91 -13.41 1.24
N LEU A 370 13.85 -13.78 -0.03
CA LEU A 370 15.01 -14.28 -0.77
C LEU A 370 15.88 -13.14 -1.27
N LEU A 371 15.25 -12.04 -1.69
CA LEU A 371 15.84 -10.78 -2.07
C LEU A 371 15.13 -9.66 -1.31
N LEU A 372 15.88 -8.77 -0.65
CA LEU A 372 15.31 -7.76 0.23
C LEU A 372 14.68 -6.61 -0.56
N ALA A 373 13.48 -6.18 -0.16
CA ALA A 373 12.84 -4.99 -0.74
C ALA A 373 13.62 -3.68 -0.45
N GLU A 374 14.46 -3.67 0.57
CA GLU A 374 15.21 -2.47 0.97
C GLU A 374 16.44 -2.20 0.08
N PRO A 375 16.61 -0.95 -0.38
CA PRO A 375 17.67 -0.54 -1.30
C PRO A 375 18.98 -0.28 -0.56
N HIS A 376 19.59 -1.31 0.03
CA HIS A 376 20.98 -1.19 0.48
C HIS A 376 21.88 -2.13 -0.33
N PRO A 377 22.79 -1.59 -1.18
CA PRO A 377 23.67 -2.39 -2.03
C PRO A 377 24.42 -3.47 -1.24
N ASP A 378 24.94 -3.10 -0.07
CA ASP A 378 25.71 -4.01 0.78
C ASP A 378 24.87 -5.19 1.29
N LYS A 379 23.61 -4.94 1.67
CA LYS A 379 22.70 -6.01 2.11
C LYS A 379 22.41 -7.00 0.99
N TRP A 380 22.25 -6.53 -0.26
CA TRP A 380 22.00 -7.41 -1.40
C TRP A 380 23.21 -8.25 -1.79
N ALA A 381 24.40 -7.63 -1.80
CA ALA A 381 25.64 -8.36 -2.05
C ALA A 381 25.82 -9.48 -1.01
N ASP A 382 25.50 -9.23 0.25
CA ASP A 382 25.57 -10.24 1.31
C ASP A 382 24.50 -11.33 1.17
N VAL A 383 23.26 -10.97 0.78
CA VAL A 383 22.20 -11.95 0.48
C VAL A 383 22.61 -12.86 -0.67
N LEU A 384 23.16 -12.32 -1.75
CA LEU A 384 23.63 -13.14 -2.88
C LEU A 384 24.83 -14.02 -2.47
N ARG A 385 25.76 -13.49 -1.68
CA ARG A 385 26.92 -14.24 -1.19
C ARG A 385 26.51 -15.41 -0.29
N THR A 386 25.56 -15.18 0.61
CA THR A 386 25.04 -16.20 1.54
C THR A 386 24.17 -17.24 0.85
N ARG A 387 23.45 -16.87 -0.21
CA ARG A 387 22.65 -17.80 -1.04
C ARG A 387 23.43 -18.46 -2.18
N ASN A 388 24.77 -18.52 -2.07
CA ASN A 388 25.71 -19.13 -3.04
C ASN A 388 25.49 -18.67 -4.49
N ALA A 389 25.39 -17.36 -4.72
CA ALA A 389 25.26 -16.77 -6.05
C ALA A 389 26.45 -16.98 -6.99
N SER A 390 27.41 -17.86 -6.67
CA SER A 390 28.42 -18.33 -7.63
C SER A 390 27.77 -18.98 -8.87
N SER A 391 26.49 -19.37 -8.78
CA SER A 391 25.62 -19.84 -9.86
C SER A 391 24.97 -18.74 -10.70
N CYS A 392 25.04 -17.46 -10.30
CA CYS A 392 24.34 -16.36 -10.97
C CYS A 392 25.19 -15.79 -12.12
N LYS A 393 24.96 -16.33 -13.32
CA LYS A 393 25.68 -15.96 -14.54
C LYS A 393 25.01 -14.74 -15.19
N HIS A 394 25.75 -13.62 -15.29
CA HIS A 394 25.31 -12.34 -15.88
C HIS A 394 24.10 -11.70 -15.16
N TRP A 395 24.04 -11.85 -13.84
CA TRP A 395 23.08 -11.15 -12.98
C TRP A 395 23.84 -10.26 -12.02
N GLU A 396 23.42 -9.01 -11.90
CA GLU A 396 24.10 -7.99 -11.10
C GLU A 396 23.09 -7.20 -10.27
N VAL A 397 23.51 -6.73 -9.10
CA VAL A 397 22.71 -5.84 -8.27
C VAL A 397 23.21 -4.42 -8.47
N PHE A 398 22.36 -3.58 -9.04
CA PHE A 398 22.68 -2.16 -9.19
C PHE A 398 21.41 -1.33 -9.34
N ASP A 399 21.61 -0.02 -9.26
CA ASP A 399 20.56 0.96 -9.50
C ASP A 399 20.67 1.52 -10.91
N ASP A 400 19.86 1.00 -11.84
CA ASP A 400 19.82 1.51 -13.21
C ASP A 400 19.04 2.84 -13.34
N LYS A 401 18.30 3.24 -12.28
CA LYS A 401 17.53 4.49 -12.23
C LYS A 401 17.45 4.98 -10.78
N PRO A 402 17.95 6.19 -10.44
CA PRO A 402 18.06 6.67 -9.07
C PRO A 402 16.93 6.24 -8.12
N GLY A 403 17.29 5.52 -7.06
CA GLY A 403 16.37 5.01 -6.04
C GLY A 403 15.63 3.72 -6.41
N LYS A 404 16.05 3.01 -7.46
CA LYS A 404 15.43 1.76 -7.91
C LYS A 404 16.48 0.64 -7.98
N PHE A 405 16.90 0.11 -6.84
CA PHE A 405 17.75 -1.07 -6.82
C PHE A 405 16.99 -2.33 -7.27
N GLY A 406 17.73 -3.32 -7.77
CA GLY A 406 17.22 -4.66 -8.05
C GLY A 406 18.29 -5.59 -8.60
N LEU A 407 17.96 -6.88 -8.68
CA LEU A 407 18.74 -7.89 -9.38
C LEU A 407 18.38 -7.83 -10.87
N ILE A 408 19.37 -7.48 -11.69
CA ILE A 408 19.20 -7.13 -13.09
C ILE A 408 20.00 -8.06 -13.98
N SER A 409 19.42 -8.44 -15.11
CA SER A 409 20.16 -9.01 -16.24
C SER A 409 19.61 -8.47 -17.55
N ALA A 410 20.49 -8.37 -18.55
CA ALA A 410 20.15 -8.00 -19.93
C ALA A 410 20.67 -9.01 -20.96
N VAL A 411 21.28 -10.11 -20.50
CA VAL A 411 21.91 -11.10 -21.38
C VAL A 411 20.95 -12.29 -21.53
N ALA A 412 20.55 -12.62 -22.76
CA ALA A 412 19.74 -13.80 -23.03
C ALA A 412 20.47 -15.09 -22.57
N GLY A 413 19.73 -16.03 -22.00
CA GLY A 413 20.30 -17.28 -21.45
C GLY A 413 21.01 -17.10 -20.10
N SER A 414 20.94 -15.91 -19.49
CA SER A 414 21.39 -15.72 -18.10
C SER A 414 20.56 -16.56 -17.15
N SER A 415 21.20 -17.10 -16.12
CA SER A 415 20.58 -17.94 -15.10
C SER A 415 21.11 -17.59 -13.73
N CYS A 416 20.25 -17.59 -12.72
CA CYS A 416 20.63 -17.38 -11.33
C CYS A 416 19.82 -18.32 -10.44
N ASP A 417 20.52 -19.14 -9.67
CA ASP A 417 19.91 -20.09 -8.73
C ASP A 417 20.08 -19.56 -7.31
N LEU A 418 18.96 -19.25 -6.67
CA LEU A 418 18.88 -18.90 -5.26
C LEU A 418 18.35 -20.09 -4.49
N PHE A 419 18.90 -20.40 -3.32
CA PHE A 419 18.39 -21.50 -2.50
C PHE A 419 17.89 -21.05 -1.13
N VAL A 420 17.06 -21.91 -0.55
CA VAL A 420 16.56 -21.83 0.82
C VAL A 420 16.89 -23.12 1.53
N THR A 421 17.49 -22.99 2.70
CA THR A 421 17.85 -24.12 3.55
C THR A 421 16.65 -24.67 4.32
N PRO A 422 16.66 -25.95 4.73
CA PRO A 422 15.67 -26.48 5.66
C PRO A 422 15.57 -25.66 6.94
N ALA A 423 16.67 -25.08 7.42
CA ALA A 423 16.69 -24.27 8.65
C ALA A 423 15.79 -23.02 8.55
N GLU A 424 15.84 -22.31 7.42
CA GLU A 424 14.97 -21.16 7.15
C GLU A 424 13.49 -21.58 7.06
N LEU A 425 13.23 -22.76 6.49
CA LEU A 425 11.90 -23.34 6.32
C LEU A 425 11.26 -23.85 7.62
N ARG A 426 12.03 -24.01 8.72
CA ARG A 426 11.51 -24.51 10.02
C ARG A 426 10.43 -23.60 10.59
N SER A 427 10.49 -22.33 10.23
CA SER A 427 9.57 -21.33 10.70
C SER A 427 8.19 -21.47 10.04
N PHE A 428 8.07 -22.20 8.91
CA PHE A 428 6.84 -22.35 8.14
C PHE A 428 6.20 -23.72 8.37
N ARG A 429 4.88 -23.72 8.61
CA ARG A 429 4.02 -24.90 8.56
C ARG A 429 3.71 -25.29 7.12
N SER A 430 3.47 -24.30 6.27
CA SER A 430 3.25 -24.49 4.83
C SER A 430 3.81 -23.34 4.04
N ILE A 431 4.33 -23.61 2.85
CA ILE A 431 4.65 -22.61 1.82
C ILE A 431 4.06 -23.11 0.52
N ASP A 432 3.23 -22.29 -0.10
CA ASP A 432 2.45 -22.63 -1.29
C ASP A 432 2.59 -21.60 -2.41
N VAL A 433 3.17 -20.42 -2.13
CA VAL A 433 3.30 -19.33 -3.10
C VAL A 433 4.67 -18.66 -3.01
N LEU A 434 5.29 -18.44 -4.17
CA LEU A 434 6.41 -17.52 -4.35
C LEU A 434 5.89 -16.23 -4.98
N HIS A 435 6.15 -15.09 -4.33
CA HIS A 435 5.89 -13.79 -4.92
C HIS A 435 7.13 -13.28 -5.65
N VAL A 436 6.93 -12.90 -6.90
CA VAL A 436 7.96 -12.29 -7.74
C VAL A 436 7.56 -10.84 -8.01
N HIS A 437 8.31 -9.91 -7.46
CA HIS A 437 8.14 -8.48 -7.73
C HIS A 437 9.18 -8.05 -8.74
N ALA A 438 8.76 -7.93 -10.00
CA ALA A 438 9.62 -7.49 -11.09
C ALA A 438 9.23 -6.09 -11.55
N TYR A 439 10.23 -5.26 -11.88
CA TYR A 439 9.96 -4.04 -12.62
C TYR A 439 9.51 -4.41 -14.02
N LYS A 440 8.41 -3.79 -14.43
CA LYS A 440 7.88 -3.86 -15.79
C LYS A 440 8.04 -2.47 -16.38
N THR A 441 9.21 -2.22 -16.95
CA THR A 441 9.60 -0.89 -17.42
C THR A 441 9.61 -0.82 -18.95
N TYR A 442 9.61 0.40 -19.45
CA TYR A 442 9.63 0.88 -20.85
C TYR A 442 10.41 0.02 -21.87
N GLU A 443 10.10 0.21 -23.15
CA GLU A 443 10.74 -0.33 -24.36
C GLU A 443 12.05 -1.12 -24.17
N GLY A 444 12.00 -2.41 -24.49
CA GLY A 444 13.17 -3.30 -24.53
C GLY A 444 13.34 -4.21 -23.30
N MET A 445 12.38 -4.26 -22.37
CA MET A 445 12.38 -5.30 -21.34
C MET A 445 12.25 -6.69 -21.96
N GLY A 446 12.90 -7.68 -21.35
CA GLY A 446 12.93 -9.07 -21.78
C GLY A 446 11.80 -9.91 -21.20
N VAL A 447 11.99 -11.22 -21.27
CA VAL A 447 11.08 -12.21 -20.71
C VAL A 447 11.80 -12.93 -19.57
N LEU A 448 11.22 -12.88 -18.37
CA LEU A 448 11.74 -13.51 -17.17
C LEU A 448 11.11 -14.88 -16.97
N GLY A 449 11.94 -15.92 -16.92
CA GLY A 449 11.55 -17.24 -16.43
C GLY A 449 11.84 -17.36 -14.93
N VAL A 450 10.91 -17.96 -14.19
CA VAL A 450 11.07 -18.29 -12.78
C VAL A 450 10.62 -19.73 -12.57
N SER A 451 11.44 -20.56 -11.95
CA SER A 451 11.05 -21.92 -11.56
C SER A 451 11.47 -22.24 -10.14
N ILE A 452 10.65 -23.00 -9.44
CA ILE A 452 10.90 -23.50 -8.09
C ILE A 452 11.15 -24.99 -8.21
N SER A 453 12.22 -25.46 -7.58
CA SER A 453 12.50 -26.88 -7.47
C SER A 453 12.95 -27.24 -6.07
N ALA A 454 12.81 -28.53 -5.72
CA ALA A 454 13.28 -29.06 -4.44
C ALA A 454 14.31 -30.16 -4.66
N ALA A 455 15.28 -30.24 -3.75
CA ALA A 455 16.19 -31.38 -3.63
C ALA A 455 16.44 -31.72 -2.15
N PRO A 456 16.76 -32.98 -1.82
CA PRO A 456 17.15 -33.34 -0.46
C PRO A 456 18.37 -32.53 0.01
N ALA A 457 18.31 -32.04 1.25
CA ALA A 457 19.47 -31.43 1.89
C ALA A 457 20.53 -32.49 2.23
N ALA A 458 21.78 -32.07 2.34
CA ALA A 458 22.85 -32.91 2.86
C ALA A 458 22.63 -33.21 4.36
N ALA A 459 23.38 -34.16 4.90
CA ALA A 459 23.24 -34.60 6.30
C ALA A 459 23.49 -33.49 7.33
N ASP A 460 24.27 -32.47 6.97
CA ASP A 460 24.53 -31.28 7.78
C ASP A 460 23.46 -30.18 7.61
N GLY A 461 22.42 -30.43 6.80
CA GLY A 461 21.37 -29.48 6.46
C GLY A 461 21.76 -28.47 5.39
N SER A 462 22.95 -28.58 4.79
CA SER A 462 23.38 -27.71 3.69
C SER A 462 22.69 -28.08 2.38
N CYS A 463 22.55 -27.08 1.50
CA CYS A 463 22.00 -27.29 0.18
C CYS A 463 23.13 -27.65 -0.80
N PRO A 464 23.05 -28.80 -1.50
CA PRO A 464 24.08 -29.20 -2.44
C PRO A 464 24.28 -28.12 -3.50
N SER A 465 25.55 -27.79 -3.76
CA SER A 465 25.93 -26.86 -4.81
C SER A 465 25.68 -27.50 -6.18
N ILE A 466 25.18 -26.68 -7.11
CA ILE A 466 24.95 -27.12 -8.47
C ILE A 466 26.27 -26.95 -9.21
N SER A 467 26.93 -28.05 -9.56
CA SER A 467 27.85 -27.99 -10.68
C SER A 467 26.99 -27.93 -11.95
N SER A 468 27.00 -26.80 -12.64
CA SER A 468 26.32 -26.57 -13.91
C SER A 468 26.94 -27.46 -15.02
N SER A 469 26.62 -28.74 -15.03
CA SER A 469 26.99 -29.67 -16.10
C SER A 469 25.83 -30.57 -16.50
N SER A 470 24.81 -29.91 -17.05
CA SER A 470 23.90 -30.51 -18.02
C SER A 470 24.18 -29.89 -19.39
N SER A 471 25.40 -30.08 -19.91
CA SER A 471 25.63 -30.02 -21.35
C SER A 471 25.34 -31.40 -21.91
N SER A 472 24.29 -31.45 -22.73
CA SER A 472 23.97 -32.47 -23.72
C SER A 472 25.20 -33.18 -24.31
N GLY A 473 25.14 -34.51 -24.35
CA GLY A 473 25.71 -35.37 -25.40
C GLY A 473 27.22 -35.25 -25.67
N GLY A 474 27.99 -36.15 -25.08
CA GLY A 474 29.38 -36.38 -25.47
C GLY A 474 29.94 -37.57 -24.71
N ASP A 475 29.78 -38.76 -25.30
CA ASP A 475 30.54 -39.96 -24.93
C ASP A 475 32.03 -39.66 -25.08
N SER A 476 32.73 -39.49 -23.97
CA SER A 476 34.17 -39.71 -23.94
C SER A 476 34.54 -40.34 -22.61
N ASP A 477 34.62 -41.66 -22.67
CA ASP A 477 35.19 -42.56 -21.68
C ASP A 477 36.64 -42.17 -21.38
N SER A 478 36.84 -41.42 -20.29
CA SER A 478 38.06 -41.46 -19.47
C SER A 478 37.93 -40.43 -18.36
N ASP A 479 37.54 -40.82 -17.14
CA ASP A 479 38.44 -40.67 -16.00
C ASP A 479 37.90 -41.29 -14.70
N LYS A 480 38.85 -41.59 -13.82
CA LYS A 480 38.74 -42.37 -12.60
C LYS A 480 38.04 -41.61 -11.46
N GLY A 481 37.03 -42.25 -10.87
CA GLY A 481 37.00 -42.47 -9.42
C GLY A 481 36.34 -41.44 -8.50
N GLY A 482 35.82 -40.31 -8.98
CA GLY A 482 35.01 -39.40 -8.17
C GLY A 482 33.52 -39.65 -8.39
N LYS A 483 32.83 -40.39 -7.50
CA LYS A 483 31.36 -40.51 -7.53
C LYS A 483 30.74 -39.15 -7.16
N SER A 484 30.63 -38.25 -8.15
CA SER A 484 29.77 -37.07 -8.05
C SER A 484 28.32 -37.56 -8.03
N THR A 485 27.72 -37.59 -6.83
CA THR A 485 26.28 -37.85 -6.69
C THR A 485 25.52 -36.67 -7.26
N LYS A 486 25.12 -36.76 -8.54
CA LYS A 486 24.20 -35.78 -9.14
C LYS A 486 22.87 -35.85 -8.40
N PHE A 487 22.58 -34.84 -7.59
CA PHE A 487 21.29 -34.71 -6.93
C PHE A 487 20.23 -34.32 -7.97
N LYS A 488 19.16 -35.12 -8.08
CA LYS A 488 18.04 -34.83 -8.98
C LYS A 488 17.10 -33.83 -8.31
N ARG A 489 16.85 -32.70 -8.98
CA ARG A 489 15.83 -31.72 -8.58
C ARG A 489 14.46 -32.17 -9.06
N THR A 490 13.45 -31.89 -8.24
CA THR A 490 12.04 -32.02 -8.62
C THR A 490 11.47 -30.62 -8.79
N GLU A 491 11.02 -30.28 -10.00
CA GLU A 491 10.33 -29.00 -10.24
C GLU A 491 8.97 -29.01 -9.54
N LEU A 492 8.71 -27.95 -8.76
CA LEU A 492 7.46 -27.77 -8.02
C LEU A 492 6.50 -26.82 -8.75
N GLY A 493 7.04 -25.93 -9.58
CA GLY A 493 6.29 -24.99 -10.40
C GLY A 493 7.22 -24.08 -11.21
N SER A 494 6.70 -23.54 -12.30
CA SER A 494 7.40 -22.57 -13.13
C SER A 494 6.44 -21.56 -13.75
N LEU A 495 6.98 -20.40 -14.07
CA LEU A 495 6.28 -19.27 -14.65
C LEU A 495 7.21 -18.57 -15.64
N THR A 496 6.65 -18.10 -16.74
CA THR A 496 7.32 -17.16 -17.63
C THR A 496 6.51 -15.87 -17.64
N MET A 497 7.17 -14.72 -17.47
CA MET A 497 6.52 -13.42 -17.51
C MET A 497 7.17 -12.52 -18.54
N ASP A 498 6.33 -11.89 -19.37
CA ASP A 498 6.77 -10.80 -20.22
C ASP A 498 6.88 -9.52 -19.40
N CYS A 499 8.10 -8.99 -19.28
CA CYS A 499 8.36 -7.75 -18.55
C CYS A 499 8.11 -6.49 -19.41
N MET A 500 7.78 -6.64 -20.70
CA MET A 500 7.40 -5.53 -21.57
C MET A 500 5.91 -5.23 -21.42
N TRP A 501 5.59 -4.06 -20.88
CA TRP A 501 4.21 -3.62 -20.68
C TRP A 501 3.92 -2.35 -21.47
N LYS A 502 2.68 -2.29 -22.01
CA LYS A 502 2.20 -1.12 -22.75
C LYS A 502 1.96 0.11 -21.85
N PRO A 503 1.58 -0.01 -20.56
CA PRO A 503 1.67 1.12 -19.64
C PRO A 503 2.98 1.17 -18.85
N LYS A 504 3.48 2.40 -18.65
CA LYS A 504 4.63 2.72 -17.78
C LYS A 504 4.25 2.49 -16.31
N ILE A 505 4.63 1.35 -15.71
CA ILE A 505 4.38 1.11 -14.27
C ILE A 505 5.63 1.46 -13.47
N THR A 506 5.51 2.39 -12.53
CA THR A 506 6.62 2.85 -11.68
C THR A 506 6.85 1.97 -10.44
N CYS A 507 5.87 1.14 -10.07
CA CYS A 507 5.95 0.14 -9.00
C CYS A 507 6.28 -1.26 -9.56
N PRO A 508 6.97 -2.13 -8.81
CA PRO A 508 7.15 -3.52 -9.22
C PRO A 508 5.80 -4.23 -9.34
N ALA A 509 5.60 -4.96 -10.43
CA ALA A 509 4.43 -5.82 -10.55
C ALA A 509 4.68 -7.12 -9.82
N LYS A 510 3.69 -7.51 -9.02
CA LYS A 510 3.64 -8.80 -8.36
C LYS A 510 3.17 -9.86 -9.36
N VAL A 511 3.83 -11.00 -9.36
CA VAL A 511 3.29 -12.24 -9.92
C VAL A 511 3.40 -13.35 -8.88
N GLU A 512 2.32 -14.08 -8.69
CA GLU A 512 2.25 -15.22 -7.78
C GLU A 512 2.55 -16.49 -8.57
N LEU A 513 3.55 -17.25 -8.12
CA LEU A 513 3.82 -18.60 -8.61
C LEU A 513 3.36 -19.59 -7.54
N PRO A 514 2.14 -20.14 -7.66
CA PRO A 514 1.69 -21.20 -6.77
C PRO A 514 2.49 -22.48 -7.06
N PHE A 515 2.84 -23.21 -6.02
CA PHE A 515 3.52 -24.49 -6.12
C PHE A 515 3.08 -25.43 -5.01
N LYS A 516 3.34 -26.72 -5.17
CA LYS A 516 3.03 -27.73 -4.16
C LYS A 516 4.32 -28.35 -3.64
N MET A 517 4.47 -28.34 -2.32
CA MET A 517 5.54 -29.09 -1.68
C MET A 517 5.34 -30.60 -1.90
N PRO A 518 6.43 -31.38 -2.06
CA PRO A 518 6.33 -32.83 -2.13
C PRO A 518 5.63 -33.38 -0.89
N GLU A 519 4.70 -34.32 -1.09
CA GLU A 519 4.10 -35.04 0.03
C GLU A 519 5.17 -35.94 0.69
N PRO A 520 5.19 -36.04 2.02
CA PRO A 520 6.09 -36.95 2.71
C PRO A 520 5.78 -38.39 2.30
N ALA A 521 6.82 -39.20 2.12
CA ALA A 521 6.66 -40.64 1.94
C ALA A 521 6.18 -41.28 3.26
N ALA A 522 4.86 -41.36 3.45
CA ALA A 522 4.10 -42.06 4.51
C ALA A 522 4.36 -41.67 5.99
N ALA A 523 3.25 -41.52 6.73
CA ALA A 523 3.06 -41.55 8.20
C ALA A 523 3.88 -40.65 9.13
N VAL A 524 4.85 -39.85 8.66
CA VAL A 524 5.53 -38.87 9.53
C VAL A 524 4.65 -37.63 9.66
N PRO A 525 4.16 -37.27 10.87
CA PRO A 525 3.41 -36.03 11.06
C PRO A 525 4.34 -34.84 10.81
N ILE A 526 4.16 -34.18 9.66
CA ILE A 526 4.84 -32.93 9.34
C ILE A 526 4.29 -31.84 10.27
N ARG A 527 5.17 -31.22 11.05
CA ARG A 527 4.85 -30.02 11.83
C ARG A 527 5.29 -28.76 11.10
N THR A 528 6.37 -28.85 10.32
CA THR A 528 6.99 -27.75 9.57
C THR A 528 7.50 -28.20 8.22
N VAL A 529 7.63 -27.28 7.26
CA VAL A 529 8.17 -27.57 5.93
C VAL A 529 9.60 -28.13 6.00
N ALA A 530 10.37 -27.75 7.03
CA ALA A 530 11.71 -28.27 7.26
C ALA A 530 11.77 -29.77 7.58
N ASP A 531 10.68 -30.36 8.08
CA ASP A 531 10.62 -31.79 8.40
C ASP A 531 10.75 -32.66 7.13
N LEU A 532 10.54 -32.07 5.95
CA LEU A 532 10.80 -32.71 4.67
C LEU A 532 12.31 -32.89 4.38
N GLY A 533 13.18 -32.17 5.09
CA GLY A 533 14.63 -32.22 4.87
C GLY A 533 15.04 -31.75 3.47
N MET A 534 14.27 -30.84 2.87
CA MET A 534 14.46 -30.38 1.50
C MET A 534 15.03 -28.96 1.45
N CYS A 535 15.91 -28.73 0.48
CA CYS A 535 16.27 -27.41 0.00
C CYS A 535 15.32 -26.98 -1.11
N LEU A 536 14.89 -25.72 -1.08
CA LEU A 536 14.20 -25.11 -2.20
C LEU A 536 15.20 -24.31 -3.04
N TYR A 537 15.00 -24.33 -4.34
CA TYR A 537 15.79 -23.58 -5.30
C TYR A 537 14.85 -22.78 -6.19
N VAL A 538 15.08 -21.47 -6.24
CA VAL A 538 14.43 -20.56 -7.19
C VAL A 538 15.43 -20.25 -8.29
N THR A 539 15.13 -20.71 -9.49
CA THR A 539 15.92 -20.44 -10.69
C THR A 539 15.28 -19.29 -11.45
N LEU A 540 16.07 -18.26 -11.70
CA LEU A 540 15.72 -17.10 -12.49
C LEU A 540 16.42 -17.20 -13.84
N SER A 541 15.70 -17.04 -14.95
CA SER A 541 16.27 -17.11 -16.29
C SER A 541 15.80 -15.97 -17.18
N VAL A 542 16.65 -15.56 -18.12
CA VAL A 542 16.31 -14.56 -19.14
C VAL A 542 16.11 -15.26 -20.46
N ALA A 543 14.88 -15.31 -20.95
CA ALA A 543 14.60 -15.93 -22.24
C ALA A 543 15.20 -15.11 -23.38
N GLN A 544 15.54 -15.78 -24.48
CA GLN A 544 15.96 -15.09 -25.70
C GLN A 544 14.75 -14.41 -26.33
N THR A 545 14.90 -13.13 -26.63
CA THR A 545 13.89 -12.34 -27.35
C THR A 545 14.56 -11.63 -28.52
N ASP A 546 13.76 -11.14 -29.46
CA ASP A 546 14.17 -10.29 -30.59
C ASP A 546 14.38 -8.81 -30.18
N ARG A 547 14.32 -8.52 -28.88
CA ARG A 547 14.29 -7.15 -28.34
C ARG A 547 15.70 -6.61 -28.13
N ALA A 548 15.88 -5.32 -28.44
CA ALA A 548 17.19 -4.66 -28.42
C ALA A 548 17.90 -4.64 -27.05
N LYS A 549 17.17 -4.66 -25.93
CA LYS A 549 17.75 -4.56 -24.57
C LYS A 549 17.56 -5.82 -23.71
N ASN A 550 16.60 -6.69 -24.04
CA ASN A 550 16.18 -7.90 -23.33
C ASN A 550 16.34 -7.86 -21.78
N LYS A 551 16.00 -6.72 -21.17
CA LYS A 551 16.31 -6.46 -19.76
C LYS A 551 15.25 -7.03 -18.82
N VAL A 552 15.66 -7.67 -17.74
CA VAL A 552 14.78 -8.04 -16.63
C VAL A 552 15.31 -7.46 -15.33
N LYS A 553 14.42 -7.15 -14.39
CA LYS A 553 14.79 -6.57 -13.10
C LYS A 553 13.84 -7.04 -12.01
N ILE A 554 14.39 -7.71 -11.01
CA ILE A 554 13.66 -8.23 -9.85
C ILE A 554 14.00 -7.35 -8.65
N VAL A 555 12.99 -6.97 -7.87
CA VAL A 555 13.10 -6.03 -6.76
C VAL A 555 12.86 -6.72 -5.42
N LEU A 556 11.97 -7.70 -5.43
CA LEU A 556 11.63 -8.49 -4.26
C LEU A 556 11.26 -9.89 -4.76
N LEU A 557 11.75 -10.88 -4.03
CA LEU A 557 11.46 -12.28 -4.25
C LEU A 557 11.28 -12.90 -2.88
N ASP A 558 10.11 -13.43 -2.59
CA ASP A 558 9.81 -13.95 -1.27
C ASP A 558 8.83 -15.12 -1.31
N PHE A 559 8.92 -15.95 -0.28
CA PHE A 559 7.95 -16.99 -0.02
C PHE A 559 6.94 -16.51 1.02
N HIS A 560 5.65 -16.75 0.74
CA HIS A 560 4.57 -16.58 1.70
C HIS A 560 4.08 -17.95 2.16
N GLY A 561 3.79 -18.05 3.46
CA GLY A 561 3.35 -19.28 4.07
C GLY A 561 2.79 -19.08 5.49
N MET A 562 2.18 -20.12 6.06
CA MET A 562 1.64 -20.10 7.43
C MET A 562 2.60 -20.73 8.43
#